data_AF-A0A955WDZ2-F1
#
_entry.id   AF-A0A955WDZ2-F1
#
_cell.length_a   1.000
_cell.length_b   1.000
_cell.length_c   1.000
_cell.angle_alpha   90.00
_cell.angle_beta   90.00
_cell.angle_gamma   90.00
#
_symmetry.space_group_name_H-M   'P 1'
#
loop_
_entity.id
_entity.type
_entity.pdbx_description
1 polymer ?
#
loop_
_entity_poly.entity_id
_entity_poly.type
_entity_poly.pdbx_seq_one_letter_code
_entity_poly.pdbx_strand_id
1 'polypeptide(L)'
;MRPLFFVATALALTACKDQSGPSARDRILSQAASCEQDDQCADGFICQDKKCTKGERSAAEIAARKKEELAKKAAEEAAKRATKPGEGRMTIRICPGFKNTPEAIGTIIATHQETKQRHFIHMAREAPDLGWKMEFDYWSLPMGKYDVIAEYGIQKNGIVDTVKLKCDKDAKPCRDELIREMEPVPPDQIPPREYDEKGNPKFKACDFVAE
;
A
#
# COMPACT_ATOMS: atom_id res chain seq x y z
N MET A 1 -33.08 -60.51 45.90
CA MET A 1 -32.68 -60.06 44.55
C MET A 1 -31.32 -59.38 44.68
N ARG A 2 -30.32 -59.90 43.95
CA ARG A 2 -28.92 -59.45 43.88
C ARG A 2 -28.78 -58.67 42.54
N PRO A 3 -27.69 -57.91 42.26
CA PRO A 3 -26.88 -57.02 43.12
C PRO A 3 -26.34 -55.76 42.36
N LEU A 4 -25.29 -55.14 42.91
CA LEU A 4 -24.17 -54.40 42.28
C LEU A 4 -24.32 -52.86 42.19
N PHE A 5 -23.55 -52.09 42.97
CA PHE A 5 -22.10 -51.75 42.92
C PHE A 5 -21.83 -50.54 42.02
N PHE A 6 -21.11 -49.54 42.55
CA PHE A 6 -20.10 -48.65 41.93
C PHE A 6 -19.85 -47.53 42.96
N VAL A 7 -18.86 -47.64 43.86
CA VAL A 7 -17.40 -47.41 43.70
C VAL A 7 -17.09 -46.11 42.98
N ALA A 8 -16.42 -45.24 43.73
CA ALA A 8 -15.91 -43.93 43.37
C ALA A 8 -14.69 -43.99 42.42
N THR A 9 -14.06 -42.82 42.26
CA THR A 9 -12.70 -42.50 41.80
C THR A 9 -12.47 -42.18 40.31
N ALA A 10 -12.32 -40.87 40.09
CA ALA A 10 -11.11 -40.19 39.58
C ALA A 10 -10.68 -40.34 38.11
N LEU A 11 -10.49 -39.16 37.51
CA LEU A 11 -9.67 -38.76 36.37
C LEU A 11 -8.73 -39.81 35.77
N ALA A 12 -8.79 -39.93 34.44
CA ALA A 12 -7.60 -39.99 33.60
C ALA A 12 -7.85 -39.26 32.28
N LEU A 13 -7.18 -38.11 32.11
CA LEU A 13 -6.87 -37.56 30.79
C LEU A 13 -6.02 -38.60 30.04
N THR A 14 -6.44 -38.99 28.84
CA THR A 14 -5.51 -39.48 27.82
C THR A 14 -6.03 -39.10 26.45
N ALA A 15 -5.31 -38.17 25.84
CA ALA A 15 -5.39 -37.86 24.43
C ALA A 15 -5.08 -39.11 23.60
N CYS A 16 -6.00 -39.51 22.74
CA CYS A 16 -5.74 -40.38 21.60
C CYS A 16 -6.26 -39.68 20.35
N LYS A 17 -5.42 -38.78 19.82
CA LYS A 17 -5.01 -38.71 18.42
C LYS A 17 -6.03 -39.30 17.44
N ASP A 18 -7.00 -38.50 17.03
CA ASP A 18 -7.84 -38.84 15.89
C ASP A 18 -6.96 -38.98 14.65
N GLN A 19 -7.00 -40.19 14.08
CA GLN A 19 -6.51 -40.52 12.75
C GLN A 19 -7.35 -39.76 11.71
N SER A 20 -7.08 -38.48 11.48
CA SER A 20 -7.59 -37.80 10.30
C SER A 20 -6.70 -38.13 9.10
N GLY A 21 -6.91 -39.32 8.53
CA GLY A 21 -6.66 -39.50 7.11
C GLY A 21 -7.52 -38.51 6.32
N PRO A 22 -7.04 -37.99 5.17
CA PRO A 22 -7.80 -37.03 4.37
C PRO A 22 -9.19 -37.59 4.09
N SER A 23 -10.22 -36.80 4.38
CA SER A 23 -11.61 -37.17 4.17
C SER A 23 -11.83 -37.48 2.68
N ALA A 24 -12.87 -38.26 2.35
CA ALA A 24 -13.20 -38.54 0.95
C ALA A 24 -13.39 -37.25 0.11
N ARG A 25 -13.73 -36.12 0.74
CA ARG A 25 -13.77 -34.78 0.11
C ARG A 25 -12.39 -34.25 -0.27
N ASP A 26 -11.39 -34.41 0.60
CA ASP A 26 -10.00 -33.97 0.35
C ASP A 26 -9.37 -34.76 -0.81
N ARG A 27 -9.74 -36.05 -0.96
CA ARG A 27 -9.32 -36.87 -2.11
C ARG A 27 -9.93 -36.40 -3.43
N ILE A 28 -11.19 -35.98 -3.42
CA ILE A 28 -11.89 -35.47 -4.61
C ILE A 28 -11.31 -34.12 -5.07
N LEU A 29 -10.94 -33.24 -4.14
CA LEU A 29 -10.25 -31.98 -4.43
C LEU A 29 -8.82 -32.22 -4.98
N SER A 30 -8.11 -33.23 -4.47
CA SER A 30 -6.74 -33.56 -4.94
C SER A 30 -6.67 -34.20 -6.34
N GLN A 31 -7.77 -34.78 -6.84
CA GLN A 31 -7.78 -35.58 -8.09
C GLN A 31 -8.42 -34.88 -9.30
N ALA A 32 -9.16 -33.79 -9.13
CA ALA A 32 -10.02 -33.26 -10.20
C ALA A 32 -9.59 -31.91 -10.81
N ALA A 33 -8.71 -31.14 -10.18
CA ALA A 33 -8.30 -29.83 -10.70
C ALA A 33 -6.79 -29.81 -10.99
N SER A 34 -6.41 -29.38 -12.18
CA SER A 34 -5.03 -28.96 -12.43
C SER A 34 -4.74 -27.77 -11.53
N CYS A 35 -3.71 -27.87 -10.69
CA CYS A 35 -3.29 -26.75 -9.87
C CYS A 35 -2.22 -25.93 -10.62
N GLU A 36 -2.19 -24.64 -10.39
CA GLU A 36 -1.10 -23.74 -10.78
C GLU A 36 -0.29 -23.27 -9.57
N GLN A 37 -0.91 -23.29 -8.39
CA GLN A 37 -0.33 -22.81 -7.14
C GLN A 37 -0.73 -23.71 -5.96
N ASP A 38 0.08 -23.72 -4.92
CA ASP A 38 -0.11 -24.57 -3.74
C ASP A 38 -1.42 -24.23 -2.97
N ASP A 39 -1.90 -22.99 -3.04
CA ASP A 39 -3.15 -22.53 -2.39
C ASP A 39 -4.43 -23.05 -3.09
N GLN A 40 -4.27 -23.63 -4.28
CA GLN A 40 -5.34 -24.32 -5.01
C GLN A 40 -5.46 -25.80 -4.59
N CYS A 41 -4.54 -26.29 -3.76
CA CYS A 41 -4.55 -27.62 -3.18
C CYS A 41 -5.13 -27.61 -1.76
N ALA A 42 -5.68 -28.75 -1.34
CA ALA A 42 -6.09 -28.93 0.05
C ALA A 42 -4.90 -28.81 1.01
N ASP A 43 -5.15 -28.43 2.25
CA ASP A 43 -4.12 -28.30 3.28
C ASP A 43 -3.26 -29.58 3.39
N GLY A 44 -1.93 -29.41 3.40
CA GLY A 44 -0.96 -30.52 3.42
C GLY A 44 -0.67 -31.15 2.04
N PHE A 45 -1.15 -30.53 0.96
CA PHE A 45 -0.79 -30.85 -0.42
C PHE A 45 -0.13 -29.65 -1.10
N ILE A 46 0.83 -29.92 -1.97
CA ILE A 46 1.52 -28.92 -2.79
C ILE A 46 1.22 -29.15 -4.26
N CYS A 47 1.27 -28.09 -5.05
CA CYS A 47 1.09 -28.20 -6.47
C CYS A 47 2.41 -28.54 -7.17
N GLN A 48 2.51 -29.75 -7.72
CA GLN A 48 3.69 -30.21 -8.45
C GLN A 48 3.26 -30.79 -9.80
N ASP A 49 3.88 -30.33 -10.88
CA ASP A 49 3.55 -30.75 -12.26
C ASP A 49 2.05 -30.66 -12.57
N LYS A 50 1.42 -29.58 -12.11
CA LYS A 50 -0.02 -29.31 -12.22
C LYS A 50 -0.93 -30.30 -11.49
N LYS A 51 -0.41 -31.04 -10.49
CA LYS A 51 -1.17 -31.97 -9.65
C LYS A 51 -0.92 -31.69 -8.17
N CYS A 52 -1.96 -31.80 -7.36
CA CYS A 52 -1.84 -31.71 -5.91
C CYS A 52 -1.24 -33.01 -5.35
N THR A 53 0.00 -32.96 -4.89
CA THR A 53 0.70 -34.08 -4.27
C THR A 53 0.84 -33.84 -2.77
N LYS A 54 0.70 -34.89 -1.96
CA LYS A 54 0.84 -34.76 -0.51
C LYS A 54 2.30 -34.45 -0.18
N GLY A 55 2.55 -33.37 0.55
CA GLY A 55 3.91 -32.95 0.88
C GLY A 55 3.98 -31.55 1.45
N GLU A 56 5.19 -31.15 1.83
CA GLU A 56 5.53 -29.80 2.25
C GLU A 56 6.69 -29.28 1.40
N ARG A 57 6.67 -27.99 1.06
CA ARG A 57 7.79 -27.33 0.40
C ARG A 57 9.00 -27.30 1.34
N SER A 58 10.19 -27.49 0.79
CA SER A 58 11.41 -27.29 1.56
C SER A 58 11.54 -25.82 2.01
N ALA A 59 12.28 -25.57 3.09
CA ALA A 59 12.57 -24.21 3.55
C ALA A 59 13.21 -23.33 2.45
N ALA A 60 14.02 -23.94 1.57
CA ALA A 60 14.63 -23.27 0.43
C ALA A 60 13.60 -22.85 -0.63
N GLU A 61 12.61 -23.70 -0.94
CA GLU A 61 11.51 -23.38 -1.87
C GLU A 61 10.59 -22.30 -1.30
N ILE A 62 10.28 -22.35 0.01
CA ILE A 62 9.49 -21.32 0.68
C ILE A 62 10.23 -19.97 0.63
N ALA A 63 11.54 -19.97 0.89
CA ALA A 63 12.37 -18.77 0.79
C ALA A 63 12.43 -18.22 -0.65
N ALA A 64 12.56 -19.10 -1.65
CA ALA A 64 12.55 -18.73 -3.05
C ALA A 64 11.21 -18.12 -3.48
N ARG A 65 10.08 -18.75 -3.13
CA ARG A 65 8.72 -18.20 -3.41
C ARG A 65 8.50 -16.86 -2.73
N LYS A 66 8.91 -16.70 -1.47
CA LYS A 66 8.85 -15.39 -0.78
C LYS A 66 9.69 -14.34 -1.48
N LYS A 67 10.89 -14.68 -1.93
CA LYS A 67 11.77 -13.76 -2.67
C LYS A 67 11.16 -13.37 -4.01
N GLU A 68 10.55 -14.32 -4.73
CA GLU A 68 9.85 -14.07 -5.99
C GLU A 68 8.59 -13.21 -5.80
N GLU A 69 7.78 -13.48 -4.77
CA GLU A 69 6.60 -12.67 -4.45
C GLU A 69 7.00 -11.24 -4.05
N LEU A 70 8.06 -11.08 -3.25
CA LEU A 70 8.62 -9.77 -2.91
C LEU A 70 9.15 -9.06 -4.16
N ALA A 71 9.84 -9.77 -5.05
CA ALA A 71 10.32 -9.20 -6.31
C ALA A 71 9.16 -8.81 -7.23
N LYS A 72 8.09 -9.61 -7.30
CA LYS A 72 6.87 -9.30 -8.06
C LYS A 72 6.15 -8.09 -7.49
N LYS A 73 5.97 -8.02 -6.17
CA LYS A 73 5.40 -6.83 -5.50
C LYS A 73 6.24 -5.59 -5.74
N ALA A 74 7.57 -5.70 -5.64
CA ALA A 74 8.48 -4.59 -5.93
C ALA A 74 8.42 -4.17 -7.41
N ALA A 75 8.32 -5.12 -8.35
CA ALA A 75 8.17 -4.85 -9.78
C ALA A 75 6.81 -4.21 -10.11
N GLU A 76 5.72 -4.66 -9.49
CA GLU A 76 4.39 -4.07 -9.62
C GLU A 76 4.35 -2.65 -9.02
N GLU A 77 4.98 -2.43 -7.87
CA GLU A 77 5.11 -1.11 -7.26
C GLU A 77 5.98 -0.17 -8.11
N ALA A 78 7.08 -0.68 -8.67
CA ALA A 78 7.93 0.06 -9.60
C ALA A 78 7.18 0.39 -10.90
N ALA A 79 6.38 -0.54 -11.43
CA ALA A 79 5.54 -0.31 -12.61
C ALA A 79 4.45 0.74 -12.35
N LYS A 80 3.83 0.74 -11.17
CA LYS A 80 2.88 1.80 -10.76
C LYS A 80 3.53 3.18 -10.66
N ARG A 81 4.83 3.23 -10.33
CA ARG A 81 5.63 4.46 -10.26
C ARG A 81 6.39 4.76 -11.56
N ALA A 82 6.20 3.95 -12.61
CA ALA A 82 6.83 4.18 -13.89
C ALA A 82 6.12 5.33 -14.60
N THR A 83 6.91 6.29 -15.07
CA THR A 83 6.41 7.43 -15.84
C THR A 83 6.27 7.00 -17.30
N LYS A 84 5.14 7.32 -17.93
CA LYS A 84 4.90 6.99 -19.34
C LYS A 84 5.73 7.89 -20.27
N PRO A 85 6.02 7.44 -21.51
CA PRO A 85 6.65 8.31 -22.51
C PRO A 85 5.83 9.59 -22.73
N GLY A 86 6.49 10.75 -22.67
CA GLY A 86 5.83 12.06 -22.80
C GLY A 86 5.12 12.56 -21.54
N GLU A 87 5.23 11.84 -20.43
CA GLU A 87 4.79 12.26 -19.10
C GLU A 87 5.99 12.58 -18.20
N GLY A 88 5.77 13.38 -17.17
CA GLY A 88 6.75 13.76 -16.15
C GLY A 88 6.29 13.42 -14.74
N ARG A 89 7.15 13.75 -13.77
CA ARG A 89 6.83 13.65 -12.33
C ARG A 89 6.69 15.02 -11.72
N MET A 90 5.81 15.14 -10.73
CA MET A 90 5.64 16.38 -9.99
C MET A 90 5.57 16.07 -8.50
N THR A 91 6.57 16.56 -7.76
CA THR A 91 6.62 16.45 -6.30
C THR A 91 6.05 17.72 -5.68
N ILE A 92 5.20 17.57 -4.67
CA ILE A 92 4.59 18.67 -3.92
C ILE A 92 4.94 18.53 -2.45
N ARG A 93 5.42 19.60 -1.83
CA ARG A 93 5.79 19.64 -0.42
C ARG A 93 4.79 20.47 0.40
N ILE A 94 4.28 19.87 1.47
CA ILE A 94 3.38 20.52 2.43
C ILE A 94 4.09 20.61 3.79
N CYS A 95 4.00 21.78 4.42
CA CYS A 95 4.69 22.11 5.67
C CYS A 95 3.75 22.74 6.71
N PRO A 96 3.82 22.40 8.01
CA PRO A 96 4.50 21.22 8.55
C PRO A 96 3.87 19.93 7.98
N GLY A 97 4.51 18.79 8.23
CA GLY A 97 4.08 17.52 7.63
C GLY A 97 2.64 17.14 7.97
N PHE A 98 1.97 16.48 7.01
CA PHE A 98 0.61 16.00 7.19
C PHE A 98 0.58 14.92 8.28
N LYS A 99 -0.26 15.13 9.29
CA LYS A 99 -0.48 14.17 10.37
C LYS A 99 -1.65 13.26 10.00
N ASN A 100 -1.34 12.00 9.73
CA ASN A 100 -2.36 11.00 9.40
C ASN A 100 -3.09 10.57 10.69
N THR A 101 -4.29 11.11 10.94
CA THR A 101 -5.19 10.65 12.01
C THR A 101 -6.41 9.94 11.39
N PRO A 102 -7.14 9.09 12.13
CA PRO A 102 -8.29 8.36 11.58
C PRO A 102 -9.39 9.26 10.99
N GLU A 103 -9.48 10.49 11.48
CA GLU A 103 -10.47 11.49 11.03
C GLU A 103 -9.86 12.47 10.01
N ALA A 104 -8.55 12.47 9.79
CA ALA A 104 -7.90 13.41 8.88
C ALA A 104 -8.18 13.05 7.42
N ILE A 105 -8.51 14.08 6.64
CA ILE A 105 -8.59 14.00 5.19
C ILE A 105 -7.70 15.07 4.58
N GLY A 106 -7.07 14.73 3.46
CA GLY A 106 -6.24 15.66 2.72
C GLY A 106 -6.21 15.27 1.26
N THR A 107 -6.39 16.25 0.38
CA THR A 107 -6.35 16.03 -1.06
C THR A 107 -5.49 17.09 -1.72
N ILE A 108 -4.55 16.65 -2.56
CA ILE A 108 -3.85 17.52 -3.50
C ILE A 108 -4.55 17.35 -4.84
N ILE A 109 -4.87 18.47 -5.50
CA ILE A 109 -5.52 18.48 -6.80
C ILE A 109 -4.61 19.23 -7.76
N ALA A 110 -4.16 18.54 -8.80
CA ALA A 110 -3.43 19.15 -9.92
C ALA A 110 -4.36 19.22 -11.14
N THR A 111 -4.64 20.43 -11.63
CA THR A 111 -5.49 20.66 -12.80
C THR A 111 -4.65 21.12 -13.98
N HIS A 112 -4.60 20.35 -15.05
CA HIS A 112 -3.86 20.72 -16.27
C HIS A 112 -4.51 21.96 -16.89
N GLN A 113 -3.73 23.01 -17.14
CA GLN A 113 -4.27 24.32 -17.55
C GLN A 113 -4.93 24.27 -18.94
N GLU A 114 -4.37 23.50 -19.88
CA GLU A 114 -4.93 23.39 -21.25
C GLU A 114 -6.12 22.42 -21.33
N THR A 115 -5.91 21.15 -20.95
CA THR A 115 -6.93 20.09 -21.07
C THR A 115 -8.01 20.13 -19.99
N LYS A 116 -7.79 20.90 -18.92
CA LYS A 116 -8.64 20.95 -17.71
C LYS A 116 -8.78 19.62 -16.99
N GLN A 117 -7.95 18.63 -17.31
CA GLN A 117 -7.94 17.34 -16.63
C GLN A 117 -7.44 17.49 -15.19
N ARG A 118 -8.12 16.82 -14.26
CA ARG A 118 -7.80 16.86 -12.83
C ARG A 118 -7.16 15.56 -12.38
N HIS A 119 -6.10 15.66 -11.61
CA HIS A 119 -5.39 14.57 -10.98
C HIS A 119 -5.40 14.77 -9.47
N PHE A 120 -5.48 13.68 -8.72
CA PHE A 120 -5.74 13.70 -7.29
C PHE A 120 -4.73 12.84 -6.54
N ILE A 121 -4.21 13.35 -5.44
CA ILE A 121 -3.53 12.56 -4.41
C ILE A 121 -4.34 12.66 -3.13
N HIS A 122 -4.79 11.52 -2.62
CA HIS A 122 -5.37 11.42 -1.28
C HIS A 122 -4.25 11.22 -0.27
N MET A 123 -3.91 12.27 0.49
CA MET A 123 -2.73 12.30 1.36
C MET A 123 -2.69 11.15 2.37
N ALA A 124 -3.85 10.79 2.94
CA ALA A 124 -3.98 9.71 3.93
C ALA A 124 -3.63 8.31 3.37
N ARG A 125 -3.77 8.09 2.06
CA ARG A 125 -3.39 6.82 1.40
C ARG A 125 -1.90 6.72 1.09
N GLU A 126 -1.25 7.89 1.00
CA GLU A 126 0.15 8.02 0.65
C GLU A 126 1.06 8.07 1.88
N ALA A 127 0.50 8.37 3.05
CA ALA A 127 1.22 8.47 4.31
C ALA A 127 1.28 7.10 5.03
N PRO A 128 2.43 6.73 5.61
CA PRO A 128 2.51 5.55 6.47
C PRO A 128 1.68 5.73 7.75
N ASP A 129 1.19 4.63 8.33
CA ASP A 129 0.23 4.58 9.45
C ASP A 129 0.63 5.39 10.70
N LEU A 130 1.91 5.77 10.85
CA LEU A 130 2.43 6.51 12.00
C LEU A 130 3.39 7.66 11.63
N GLY A 131 3.52 8.02 10.35
CA GLY A 131 4.55 8.95 9.89
C GLY A 131 4.03 10.28 9.35
N TRP A 132 4.89 11.29 9.44
CA TRP A 132 4.68 12.62 8.87
C TRP A 132 5.17 12.59 7.41
N LYS A 133 4.26 12.52 6.44
CA LYS A 133 4.63 12.69 5.04
C LYS A 133 4.58 14.17 4.69
N MET A 134 5.68 14.69 4.17
CA MET A 134 5.80 16.10 3.73
C MET A 134 5.81 16.23 2.21
N GLU A 135 6.28 15.22 1.49
CA GLU A 135 6.38 15.21 0.02
C GLU A 135 5.39 14.22 -0.58
N PHE A 136 4.66 14.66 -1.59
CA PHE A 136 3.66 13.88 -2.31
C PHE A 136 3.99 13.91 -3.80
N ASP A 137 4.07 12.72 -4.40
CA ASP A 137 4.55 12.57 -5.77
C ASP A 137 3.42 12.17 -6.70
N TYR A 138 3.22 12.98 -7.74
CA TYR A 138 2.60 12.50 -8.95
C TYR A 138 3.66 11.80 -9.80
N TRP A 139 3.59 10.48 -9.87
CA TRP A 139 4.57 9.64 -10.57
C TRP A 139 4.46 9.70 -12.10
N SER A 140 3.32 10.12 -12.63
CA SER A 140 3.06 10.19 -14.06
C SER A 140 1.97 11.23 -14.33
N LEU A 141 2.35 12.33 -14.95
CA LEU A 141 1.45 13.39 -15.43
C LEU A 141 1.83 13.80 -16.86
N PRO A 142 0.86 14.06 -17.74
CA PRO A 142 1.12 14.77 -18.99
C PRO A 142 1.99 16.00 -18.78
N MET A 143 2.98 16.20 -19.65
CA MET A 143 3.77 17.43 -19.61
C MET A 143 2.90 18.66 -19.88
N GLY A 144 3.15 19.74 -19.17
CA GLY A 144 2.38 20.98 -19.28
C GLY A 144 2.25 21.73 -17.96
N LYS A 145 1.52 22.83 -17.97
CA LYS A 145 1.26 23.67 -16.78
C LYS A 145 0.07 23.17 -15.98
N TYR A 146 0.22 23.14 -14.67
CA TYR A 146 -0.81 22.72 -13.74
C TYR A 146 -1.10 23.81 -12.71
N ASP A 147 -2.39 24.05 -12.49
CA ASP A 147 -2.88 24.73 -11.29
C ASP A 147 -3.03 23.70 -10.17
N VAL A 148 -2.21 23.83 -9.14
CA VAL A 148 -2.17 22.92 -8.00
C VAL A 148 -2.80 23.60 -6.78
N ILE A 149 -3.71 22.89 -6.12
CA ILE A 149 -4.27 23.27 -4.83
C ILE A 149 -4.13 22.11 -3.84
N ALA A 150 -3.97 22.43 -2.56
CA ALA A 150 -3.98 21.46 -1.49
C ALA A 150 -5.12 21.79 -0.52
N GLU A 151 -5.87 20.77 -0.13
CA GLU A 151 -6.99 20.86 0.81
C GLU A 151 -6.74 19.90 1.97
N TYR A 152 -7.02 20.36 3.19
CA TYR A 152 -6.84 19.60 4.42
C TYR A 152 -8.01 19.81 5.36
N GLY A 153 -8.36 18.79 6.14
CA GLY A 153 -9.39 18.92 7.16
C GLY A 153 -9.73 17.61 7.85
N ILE A 154 -10.96 17.52 8.35
CA ILE A 154 -11.46 16.38 9.11
C ILE A 154 -12.77 15.85 8.53
N GLN A 155 -12.95 14.53 8.64
CA GLN A 155 -14.20 13.86 8.38
C GLN A 155 -14.68 13.17 9.66
N LYS A 156 -15.84 13.59 10.17
CA LYS A 156 -16.45 13.01 11.38
C LYS A 156 -17.95 12.82 11.19
N ASN A 157 -18.44 11.63 11.48
CA ASN A 157 -19.85 11.26 11.34
C ASN A 157 -20.44 11.57 9.94
N GLY A 158 -19.63 11.42 8.88
CA GLY A 158 -20.03 11.71 7.51
C GLY A 158 -19.99 13.20 7.11
N ILE A 159 -19.76 14.10 8.06
CA ILE A 159 -19.56 15.53 7.79
C ILE A 159 -18.09 15.74 7.43
N VAL A 160 -17.87 16.46 6.32
CA VAL A 160 -16.56 16.81 5.78
C VAL A 160 -16.36 18.30 5.96
N ASP A 161 -15.32 18.68 6.68
CA ASP A 161 -14.90 20.08 6.82
C ASP A 161 -13.44 20.20 6.37
N THR A 162 -13.21 20.99 5.33
CA THR A 162 -11.90 21.13 4.66
C THR A 162 -11.60 22.58 4.37
N VAL A 163 -10.34 22.96 4.58
CA VAL A 163 -9.79 24.27 4.21
C VAL A 163 -8.74 24.11 3.11
N LYS A 164 -8.65 25.12 2.24
CA LYS A 164 -7.56 25.22 1.28
C LYS A 164 -6.31 25.70 1.99
N LEU A 165 -5.19 25.05 1.71
CA LEU A 165 -3.89 25.45 2.22
C LEU A 165 -3.35 26.63 1.42
N LYS A 166 -2.70 27.55 2.12
CA LYS A 166 -2.00 28.66 1.48
C LYS A 166 -0.70 28.18 0.88
N CYS A 167 -0.27 28.82 -0.20
CA CYS A 167 1.09 28.67 -0.69
C CYS A 167 2.08 29.13 0.37
N ASP A 168 3.26 28.52 0.39
CA ASP A 168 4.38 29.08 1.12
C ASP A 168 4.80 30.44 0.53
N LYS A 169 5.26 31.37 1.37
CA LYS A 169 5.70 32.72 0.94
C LYS A 169 6.80 32.69 -0.13
N ASP A 170 7.62 31.64 -0.11
CA ASP A 170 8.74 31.44 -1.03
C ASP A 170 8.33 30.58 -2.25
N ALA A 171 7.13 29.99 -2.22
CA ALA A 171 6.59 29.18 -3.33
C ALA A 171 5.99 30.06 -4.43
N LYS A 172 6.78 30.31 -5.47
CA LYS A 172 6.36 31.09 -6.65
C LYS A 172 6.49 30.31 -7.96
N PRO A 173 5.61 30.53 -8.94
CA PRO A 173 4.41 31.38 -8.91
C PRO A 173 3.26 30.82 -8.05
N CYS A 174 2.62 31.70 -7.27
CA CYS A 174 1.37 31.41 -6.56
C CYS A 174 0.34 32.50 -6.85
N ARG A 175 -0.88 32.09 -7.18
CA ARG A 175 -2.02 32.92 -7.54
C ARG A 175 -3.07 32.83 -6.44
N ASP A 176 -3.63 33.97 -6.07
CA ASP A 176 -4.65 34.12 -5.01
C ASP A 176 -4.23 33.52 -3.66
N GLU A 177 -2.92 33.42 -3.40
CA GLU A 177 -2.31 32.78 -2.22
C GLU A 177 -2.64 31.29 -2.03
N LEU A 178 -3.44 30.68 -2.90
CA LEU A 178 -3.98 29.32 -2.73
C LEU A 178 -3.64 28.39 -3.90
N ILE A 179 -3.27 28.93 -5.06
CA ILE A 179 -3.04 28.16 -6.29
C ILE A 179 -1.57 28.24 -6.67
N ARG A 180 -0.88 27.11 -6.65
CA ARG A 180 0.52 26.99 -7.07
C ARG A 180 0.58 26.55 -8.53
N GLU A 181 1.24 27.31 -9.41
CA GLU A 181 1.44 26.87 -10.80
C GLU A 181 2.72 26.04 -10.93
N MET A 182 2.60 24.80 -11.38
CA MET A 182 3.72 23.84 -11.43
C MET A 182 3.76 23.11 -12.76
N GLU A 183 4.93 22.62 -13.14
CA GLU A 183 5.13 21.80 -14.33
C GLU A 183 5.81 20.48 -13.92
N PRO A 184 5.36 19.32 -14.44
CA PRO A 184 6.07 18.07 -14.24
C PRO A 184 7.47 18.11 -14.84
N VAL A 185 8.41 17.43 -14.19
CA VAL A 185 9.80 17.28 -14.63
C VAL A 185 9.97 15.93 -15.32
N PRO A 186 10.61 15.85 -16.49
CA PRO A 186 10.93 14.59 -17.15
C PRO A 186 11.76 13.66 -16.22
N PRO A 187 11.51 12.34 -16.21
CA PRO A 187 12.17 11.42 -15.27
C PRO A 187 13.71 11.45 -15.29
N ASP A 188 14.29 11.68 -16.46
CA ASP A 188 15.74 11.81 -16.71
C ASP A 188 16.33 13.12 -16.17
N GLN A 189 15.49 14.12 -15.91
CA GLN A 189 15.88 15.43 -15.39
C GLN A 189 15.59 15.59 -13.90
N ILE A 190 15.04 14.56 -13.24
CA ILE A 190 14.79 14.61 -11.80
C ILE A 190 16.14 14.56 -11.09
N PRO A 191 16.52 15.60 -10.32
CA PRO A 191 17.77 15.59 -9.59
C PRO A 191 17.77 14.44 -8.58
N PRO A 192 18.93 13.77 -8.36
CA PRO A 192 19.04 12.76 -7.33
C PRO A 192 18.73 13.36 -5.96
N ARG A 193 18.12 12.55 -5.09
CA ARG A 193 17.77 13.00 -3.74
C ARG A 193 19.04 13.37 -2.98
N GLU A 194 19.11 14.61 -2.51
CA GLU A 194 20.18 15.05 -1.64
C GLU A 194 19.92 14.64 -0.19
N TYR A 195 21.00 14.41 0.55
CA TYR A 195 20.98 14.11 1.97
C TYR A 195 21.85 15.12 2.73
N ASP A 196 21.46 15.45 3.95
CA ASP A 196 22.27 16.27 4.85
C ASP A 196 23.43 15.45 5.44
N GLU A 197 24.32 16.11 6.18
CA GLU A 197 25.48 15.48 6.85
C GLU A 197 25.08 14.39 7.86
N LYS A 198 23.81 14.36 8.28
CA LYS A 198 23.25 13.37 9.22
C LYS A 198 22.54 12.22 8.49
N GLY A 199 22.56 12.20 7.16
CA GLY A 199 21.88 11.20 6.34
C GLY A 199 20.37 11.39 6.24
N ASN A 200 19.81 12.53 6.67
CA ASN A 200 18.41 12.84 6.45
C ASN A 200 18.21 13.41 5.05
N PRO A 201 17.09 13.09 4.37
CA PRO A 201 16.81 13.67 3.07
C PRO A 201 16.66 15.20 3.18
N LYS A 202 17.38 15.92 2.33
CA LYS A 202 17.13 17.36 2.15
C LYS A 202 15.83 17.52 1.36
N PHE A 203 14.88 18.20 1.97
CA PHE A 203 13.61 18.51 1.35
C PHE A 203 13.72 19.78 0.51
N LYS A 204 13.05 19.80 -0.65
CA LYS A 204 12.88 21.03 -1.45
C LYS A 204 12.10 22.09 -0.66
N ALA A 205 12.04 23.36 -1.10
CA ALA A 205 11.20 24.37 -0.44
C ALA A 205 9.73 23.92 -0.33
N CYS A 206 9.02 24.40 0.70
CA CYS A 206 7.59 24.13 0.89
C CYS A 206 6.80 24.73 -0.28
N ASP A 207 5.80 24.01 -0.79
CA ASP A 207 4.85 24.58 -1.76
C ASP A 207 3.62 25.14 -1.06
N PHE A 208 3.14 24.45 -0.02
CA PHE A 208 1.97 24.83 0.76
C PHE A 208 2.24 24.80 2.27
N VAL A 209 1.49 25.62 3.01
CA VAL A 209 1.53 25.72 4.46
C VAL A 209 0.20 25.25 5.06
N ALA A 210 0.27 24.28 5.97
CA ALA A 210 -0.82 23.89 6.85
C ALA A 210 -0.76 24.73 8.13
N GLU A 211 -1.55 25.81 8.16
CA GLU A 211 -1.73 26.65 9.35
C GLU A 211 -2.63 25.98 10.41
#